data_AF-A0A1S8PWW3-F1
#
_entry.id   AF-A0A1S8PWW3-F1
#
_cell.length_a   1.000
_cell.length_b   1.000
_cell.length_c   1.000
_cell.angle_alpha   90.00
_cell.angle_beta   90.00
_cell.angle_gamma   90.00
#
_symmetry.space_group_name_H-M   'P 1'
#
loop_
_entity.id
_entity.type
_entity.pdbx_description
1 polymer ?
#
loop_
_entity_poly.entity_id
_entity_poly.type
_entity_poly.pdbx_seq_one_letter_code
_entity_poly.pdbx_strand_id
1 'polypeptide(L)'
;MRDLENGSNLKTKKKNTSMILAAFMIFILPIMLVFIGAFIGGIIGENMQVASNRTFQIVGGVIGFLLSAIIVKVFDKHSKADEKSEKIYWDDL
;
A
#
# COMPACT_ATOMS: atom_id res chain seq x y z
N MET A 1 44.25 -6.48 30.71
CA MET A 1 43.76 -5.79 29.51
C MET A 1 42.38 -6.34 29.24
N ARG A 2 41.37 -5.48 29.45
CA ARG A 2 39.93 -5.73 29.39
C ARG A 2 39.41 -4.90 28.23
N ASP A 3 39.53 -5.48 27.05
CA ASP A 3 39.25 -4.85 25.77
C ASP A 3 39.39 -6.03 24.81
N LEU A 4 38.33 -6.78 24.50
CA LEU A 4 37.48 -6.56 23.33
C LEU A 4 36.13 -7.31 23.45
N GLU A 5 35.46 -7.22 24.61
CA GLU A 5 34.05 -7.64 24.77
C GLU A 5 33.12 -6.52 24.26
N ASN A 6 33.24 -6.14 22.99
CA ASN A 6 32.35 -5.15 22.38
C ASN A 6 32.27 -5.33 20.85
N GLY A 7 32.13 -6.57 20.41
CA GLY A 7 31.83 -6.88 19.01
C GLY A 7 30.39 -7.34 18.86
N SER A 8 29.59 -6.57 18.11
CA SER A 8 28.34 -6.99 17.45
C SER A 8 26.99 -6.87 18.18
N ASN A 9 26.81 -5.93 19.12
CA ASN A 9 25.44 -5.43 19.44
C ASN A 9 24.91 -4.44 18.37
N LEU A 10 25.36 -4.58 17.13
CA LEU A 10 24.70 -3.93 15.99
C LEU A 10 23.46 -4.77 15.70
N LYS A 11 22.44 -4.59 16.53
CA LYS A 11 21.04 -4.80 16.14
C LYS A 11 20.82 -3.90 14.94
N THR A 12 21.18 -4.38 13.76
CA THR A 12 20.74 -3.88 12.47
C THR A 12 19.23 -3.93 12.54
N LYS A 13 18.65 -2.81 12.97
CA LYS A 13 17.22 -2.58 13.02
C LYS A 13 16.82 -2.46 11.56
N LYS A 14 16.76 -3.61 10.90
CA LYS A 14 16.26 -3.79 9.55
C LYS A 14 15.00 -2.94 9.51
N LYS A 15 14.98 -1.93 8.66
CA LYS A 15 13.79 -1.10 8.50
C LYS A 15 12.84 -1.98 7.70
N ASN A 16 12.21 -2.93 8.38
CA ASN A 16 11.15 -3.73 7.82
C ASN A 16 10.07 -2.72 7.47
N THR A 17 9.98 -2.33 6.19
CA THR A 17 8.68 -1.99 5.61
C THR A 17 7.75 -3.07 6.10
N SER A 18 6.91 -2.71 7.05
CA SER A 18 6.35 -3.70 7.96
C SER A 18 5.55 -4.67 7.11
N MET A 19 5.85 -5.97 7.23
CA MET A 19 5.11 -7.01 6.53
C MET A 19 3.59 -6.83 6.73
N ILE A 20 3.22 -6.27 7.88
CA ILE A 20 1.89 -5.77 8.24
C ILE A 20 1.37 -4.68 7.28
N LEU A 21 2.15 -3.64 7.00
CA LEU A 21 1.76 -2.58 6.05
C LEU A 21 1.60 -3.13 4.64
N ALA A 22 2.49 -4.03 4.21
CA ALA A 22 2.36 -4.69 2.91
C ALA A 22 1.09 -5.55 2.83
N ALA A 23 0.80 -6.35 3.86
CA ALA A 23 -0.44 -7.11 3.95
C ALA A 23 -1.67 -6.20 3.96
N PHE A 24 -1.64 -5.09 4.70
CA PHE A 24 -2.73 -4.11 4.73
C PHE A 24 -2.99 -3.50 3.35
N MET A 25 -1.92 -3.10 2.64
CA MET A 25 -2.00 -2.54 1.28
C MET A 25 -2.56 -3.55 0.27
N ILE A 26 -2.23 -4.84 0.38
CA ILE A 26 -2.67 -5.87 -0.57
C ILE A 26 -4.09 -6.34 -0.28
N PHE A 27 -4.48 -6.46 1.00
CA PHE A 27 -5.78 -7.03 1.38
C PHE A 27 -6.84 -5.97 1.69
N ILE A 28 -6.54 -5.00 2.56
CA ILE A 28 -7.55 -4.10 3.11
C ILE A 28 -7.83 -2.93 2.17
N LEU A 29 -6.77 -2.35 1.60
CA LEU A 29 -6.89 -1.15 0.76
C LEU A 29 -7.78 -1.36 -0.48
N PRO A 30 -7.71 -2.49 -1.22
CA PRO A 30 -8.61 -2.75 -2.33
C PRO A 30 -10.08 -2.84 -1.91
N ILE A 31 -10.36 -3.55 -0.81
CA ILE A 31 -11.73 -3.70 -0.29
C ILE A 31 -12.30 -2.33 0.11
N MET A 32 -11.50 -1.52 0.82
CA MET A 32 -11.88 -0.17 1.23
C MET A 32 -12.15 0.74 0.02
N LEU A 33 -11.28 0.72 -0.99
CA LEU A 33 -11.46 1.56 -2.17
C LEU A 33 -12.65 1.16 -3.04
N VAL A 34 -12.96 -0.13 -3.14
CA VAL A 34 -14.20 -0.59 -3.79
C VAL A 34 -15.42 -0.06 -3.05
N PHE A 35 -15.42 -0.17 -1.72
CA PHE A 35 -16.53 0.31 -0.90
C PHE A 35 -16.71 1.83 -1.02
N ILE A 36 -15.63 2.59 -0.88
CA ILE A 36 -15.63 4.06 -1.02
C ILE A 36 -16.05 4.45 -2.45
N GLY A 37 -15.53 3.78 -3.47
CA GLY A 37 -15.88 4.03 -4.86
C GLY A 37 -17.36 3.80 -5.14
N ALA A 38 -17.92 2.69 -4.65
CA ALA A 38 -19.35 2.39 -4.79
C ALA A 38 -20.22 3.39 -4.01
N PHE A 39 -19.79 3.79 -2.81
CA PHE A 39 -20.48 4.78 -1.99
C PHE A 39 -20.54 6.16 -2.66
N ILE A 40 -19.39 6.66 -3.14
CA ILE A 40 -19.31 7.92 -3.91
C ILE A 40 -20.13 7.81 -5.19
N GLY A 41 -20.06 6.68 -5.90
CA GLY A 41 -20.87 6.41 -7.08
C GLY A 41 -22.36 6.52 -6.79
N GLY A 42 -22.84 5.98 -5.66
CA GLY A 42 -24.23 6.10 -5.24
C GLY A 42 -24.66 7.54 -4.96
N ILE A 43 -23.82 8.33 -4.28
CA ILE A 43 -24.12 9.75 -4.02
C ILE A 43 -24.23 10.53 -5.33
N ILE A 44 -23.31 10.29 -6.28
CA ILE A 44 -23.34 10.95 -7.59
C ILE A 44 -24.58 10.51 -8.38
N GLY A 45 -24.90 9.22 -8.38
CA GLY A 45 -26.06 8.67 -9.09
C GLY A 45 -27.39 9.23 -8.58
N GLU A 46 -27.51 9.44 -7.26
CA GLU A 46 -28.68 10.06 -6.63
C GLU A 46 -28.81 11.55 -7.01
N ASN A 47 -27.71 12.31 -6.94
CA ASN A 47 -27.70 13.73 -7.26
C ASN A 47 -28.01 14.03 -8.74
N MET A 48 -27.72 13.10 -9.65
CA MET A 48 -27.95 13.28 -11.08
C MET A 48 -29.36 12.89 -11.55
N GLN A 49 -30.27 12.49 -10.63
CA GLN A 49 -31.63 12.01 -10.93
C GLN A 49 -31.68 10.94 -12.04
N VAL A 50 -30.60 10.18 -12.20
CA VAL A 50 -30.51 9.18 -13.25
C VAL A 50 -31.30 7.95 -12.81
N ALA A 51 -32.13 7.42 -13.71
CA ALA A 51 -33.08 6.34 -13.42
C ALA A 51 -32.47 5.05 -12.82
N SER A 52 -31.14 4.89 -12.85
CA SER A 52 -30.45 3.73 -12.27
C SER A 52 -29.27 4.14 -11.38
N ASN A 53 -29.59 4.51 -10.14
CA ASN A 53 -28.59 4.76 -9.09
C ASN A 53 -27.65 3.54 -8.87
N ARG A 54 -28.19 2.32 -9.04
CA ARG A 54 -27.43 1.07 -8.94
C ARG A 54 -26.29 0.98 -9.98
N THR A 55 -26.48 1.53 -11.18
CA THR A 55 -25.42 1.53 -12.21
C THR A 55 -24.23 2.37 -11.77
N PHE A 56 -24.47 3.55 -11.18
CA PHE A 56 -23.40 4.42 -10.71
C PHE A 56 -22.63 3.84 -9.52
N GLN A 57 -23.31 3.13 -8.62
CA GLN A 57 -22.62 2.38 -7.54
C GLN A 57 -21.67 1.31 -8.10
N ILE A 58 -22.12 0.54 -9.09
CA ILE A 58 -21.29 -0.50 -9.72
C ILE A 58 -20.08 0.13 -10.42
N VAL A 59 -20.31 1.17 -11.24
CA VAL A 59 -19.24 1.88 -11.96
C VAL A 59 -18.24 2.50 -10.98
N GLY A 60 -18.73 3.16 -9.93
CA GLY A 60 -17.89 3.73 -8.89
C GLY A 60 -17.03 2.68 -8.17
N GLY A 61 -17.60 1.51 -7.86
CA GLY A 61 -16.87 0.39 -7.27
C GLY A 61 -15.78 -0.16 -8.20
N VAL A 62 -16.06 -0.30 -9.50
CA VAL A 62 -15.08 -0.74 -10.51
C VAL A 62 -13.94 0.27 -10.64
N ILE A 63 -14.24 1.57 -10.67
CA ILE A 63 -13.21 2.62 -10.70
C ILE A 63 -12.36 2.56 -9.42
N GLY A 64 -13.00 2.41 -8.26
CA GLY A 64 -12.31 2.24 -6.97
C GLY A 64 -11.36 1.03 -6.97
N PHE A 65 -11.80 -0.10 -7.52
CA PHE A 65 -10.96 -1.29 -7.68
C PHE A 65 -9.72 -1.01 -8.56
N LEU A 66 -9.92 -0.40 -9.72
CA LEU A 66 -8.82 -0.07 -10.63
C LEU A 66 -7.81 0.90 -9.99
N LEU A 67 -8.30 1.91 -9.27
CA LEU A 67 -7.45 2.82 -8.50
C LEU A 67 -6.63 2.08 -7.44
N SER A 68 -7.24 1.12 -6.74
CA SER A 68 -6.53 0.30 -5.76
C SER A 68 -5.37 -0.48 -6.38
N ALA A 69 -5.56 -1.06 -7.56
CA ALA A 69 -4.50 -1.79 -8.27
C ALA A 69 -3.32 -0.87 -8.64
N ILE A 70 -3.61 0.38 -9.05
CA ILE A 70 -2.57 1.39 -9.33
C ILE A 70 -1.81 1.73 -8.05
N ILE A 71 -2.51 1.99 -6.94
CA ILE A 71 -1.89 2.32 -5.64
C ILE A 71 -1.00 1.17 -5.15
N VAL A 72 -1.50 -0.06 -5.20
CA VAL A 72 -0.72 -1.26 -4.81
C VAL A 72 0.52 -1.40 -5.69
N LYS A 73 0.41 -1.18 -6.99
CA LYS A 73 1.56 -1.24 -7.91
C LYS A 73 2.61 -0.18 -7.62
N VAL A 74 2.19 1.05 -7.29
CA VAL A 74 3.08 2.13 -6.88
C VAL A 74 3.75 1.80 -5.55
N PHE A 75 2.99 1.32 -4.56
CA PHE A 75 3.51 0.91 -3.27
C PHE A 75 4.54 -0.22 -3.37
N ASP A 76 4.27 -1.24 -4.20
CA ASP A 76 5.21 -2.33 -4.48
C ASP A 76 6.52 -1.80 -5.08
N LYS A 77 6.44 -0.86 -6.03
CA LYS A 77 7.62 -0.23 -6.63
C LYS A 77 8.45 0.57 -5.62
N HIS A 78 7.81 1.34 -4.75
CA HIS A 78 8.52 2.10 -3.70
C HIS A 78 9.14 1.20 -2.64
N SER A 79 8.44 0.12 -2.27
CA SER A 79 8.94 -0.85 -1.29
C SER A 79 10.19 -1.58 -1.80
N LYS A 80 10.26 -1.90 -3.10
CA LYS A 80 11.44 -2.50 -3.74
C LYS A 80 12.63 -1.54 -3.87
N ALA A 81 12.38 -0.23 -3.93
CA ALA A 81 13.45 0.77 -3.99
C ALA A 81 14.18 0.93 -2.65
N ASP A 82 13.46 0.82 -1.52
CA ASP A 82 14.06 0.85 -0.17
C ASP A 82 15.01 -0.35 0.02
N GLU A 83 14.67 -1.54 -0.50
CA GLU A 83 15.51 -2.75 -0.43
C GLU A 83 16.85 -2.62 -1.21
N LYS A 84 16.85 -1.89 -2.34
CA LYS A 84 18.06 -1.74 -3.16
C LYS A 84 19.07 -0.75 -2.56
N SER A 85 18.61 0.25 -1.82
CA SER A 85 19.52 1.20 -1.17
C SER A 85 20.27 0.58 0.01
N GLU A 86 19.66 -0.39 0.70
CA GLU A 86 20.28 -1.09 1.84
C GLU A 86 21.43 -1.99 1.39
N LYS A 87 21.38 -2.60 0.19
CA LYS A 87 22.48 -3.44 -0.31
C LYS A 87 23.75 -2.67 -0.67
N ILE A 88 23.61 -1.47 -1.22
CA ILE A 88 24.78 -0.68 -1.70
C ILE A 88 25.70 -0.28 -0.54
N TYR A 89 25.15 -0.11 0.67
CA TYR A 89 25.94 0.33 1.83
C TYR A 89 26.83 -0.76 2.44
N TRP A 90 26.57 -2.04 2.17
CA TRP A 90 27.35 -3.15 2.74
C TRP A 90 28.47 -3.64 1.82
N ASP A 91 28.41 -3.36 0.52
CA ASP A 91 29.44 -3.78 -0.44
C ASP A 91 30.69 -2.85 -0.44
N ASP A 92 30.58 -1.67 0.19
CA ASP A 92 31.63 -0.64 0.28
C ASP A 92 32.35 -0.58 1.66
N LEU A 93 32.05 -1.51 2.59
CA LEU A 93 32.66 -1.62 3.94
C LEU A 93 33.44 -2.93 4.11
#